data_AF-A0A9D7W9E3-F1
#
_entry.id   AF-A0A9D7W9E3-F1
#
_cell.length_a   1.000
_cell.length_b   1.000
_cell.length_c   1.000
_cell.angle_alpha   90.00
_cell.angle_beta   90.00
_cell.angle_gamma   90.00
#
_symmetry.space_group_name_H-M   'P 1'
#
loop_
_entity.id
_entity.type
_entity.pdbx_description
1 polymer ?
#
loop_
_entity_poly.entity_id
_entity_poly.type
_entity_poly.pdbx_seq_one_letter_code
_entity_poly.pdbx_strand_id
1 'polypeptide(L)'
;MKKKKKGQKTTKKFTSVISVLIDQPNTPLNYKQIGSKIPHISYKEVNQTLEKLVMEGQIKSPSVGKFMFEKKDFNEIEGTLDFNSKGDAYLVADNLENDIKIKYGNTLDAFDGDLVKVKLSYIEGKTKPRAFVTTVVNRNREYIVGTLSSNRNTHFVIPDNNKIHTDFYIPKEYLKNAKNGDKVKIKFRDWPARTKNPYARIVEVFGKAGNNSAEMHAIVAEFGFDTQFDDAIEKAANQLPKTIHKDEVSKREDYRSISTFTIDPADAKDFDDA
;
A
#
# COMPACT_ATOMS: atom_id res chain seq x y z
N MET A 1 4.20 -16.01 -47.42
CA MET A 1 4.47 -17.24 -46.64
C MET A 1 5.30 -16.95 -45.38
N LYS A 2 4.75 -17.31 -44.20
CA LYS A 2 5.39 -17.71 -42.91
C LYS A 2 6.74 -17.08 -42.48
N LYS A 3 6.68 -15.97 -41.72
CA LYS A 3 7.74 -15.57 -40.75
C LYS A 3 7.35 -15.67 -39.25
N LYS A 4 6.15 -16.16 -38.92
CA LYS A 4 5.61 -16.23 -37.53
C LYS A 4 6.01 -17.46 -36.68
N LYS A 5 6.86 -18.39 -37.15
CA LYS A 5 7.08 -19.69 -36.46
C LYS A 5 8.36 -19.84 -35.61
N LYS A 6 9.40 -19.02 -35.77
CA LYS A 6 10.67 -19.22 -35.03
C LYS A 6 10.59 -18.80 -33.56
N GLY A 7 10.04 -17.61 -33.27
CA GLY A 7 9.95 -17.07 -31.89
C GLY A 7 9.03 -17.88 -30.96
N GLN A 8 7.89 -18.36 -31.46
CA GLN A 8 6.98 -19.21 -30.65
C GLN A 8 7.59 -20.57 -30.27
N LYS A 9 8.50 -21.11 -31.10
CA LYS A 9 9.13 -22.42 -30.85
C LYS A 9 10.19 -22.31 -29.76
N THR A 10 10.96 -21.22 -29.73
CA THR A 10 11.93 -20.92 -28.66
C THR A 10 11.24 -20.65 -27.32
N THR A 11 10.14 -19.89 -27.29
CA THR A 11 9.40 -19.65 -26.04
C THR A 11 8.81 -20.95 -25.48
N LYS A 12 8.24 -21.81 -26.32
CA LYS A 12 7.73 -23.13 -25.88
C LYS A 12 8.84 -24.00 -25.29
N LYS A 13 10.01 -24.07 -25.95
CA LYS A 13 11.17 -24.82 -25.44
C LYS A 13 11.64 -24.32 -24.06
N PHE A 14 11.67 -23.00 -23.88
CA PHE A 14 12.05 -22.36 -22.63
C PHE A 14 11.12 -22.76 -21.48
N THR A 15 9.81 -22.72 -21.74
CA THR A 15 8.78 -23.13 -20.77
C THR A 15 8.90 -24.62 -20.40
N SER A 16 9.18 -25.50 -21.35
CA SER A 16 9.36 -26.94 -21.09
C SER A 16 10.54 -27.25 -20.18
N VAL A 17 11.66 -26.53 -20.34
CA VAL A 17 12.90 -26.78 -19.57
C VAL A 17 12.74 -26.34 -18.13
N ILE A 18 12.19 -25.15 -17.90
CA ILE A 18 12.00 -24.63 -16.54
C ILE A 18 10.90 -25.40 -15.79
N SER A 19 9.86 -25.91 -16.47
CA SER A 19 8.78 -26.64 -15.81
C SER A 19 9.30 -27.88 -15.08
N VAL A 20 10.22 -28.63 -15.67
CA VAL A 20 10.83 -29.81 -15.02
C VAL A 20 11.50 -29.49 -13.69
N LEU A 21 12.13 -28.31 -13.59
CA LEU A 21 12.74 -27.84 -12.34
C LEU A 21 11.70 -27.34 -11.35
N ILE A 22 10.63 -26.70 -11.83
CA ILE A 22 9.50 -26.24 -11.01
C ILE A 22 8.76 -27.43 -10.38
N ASP A 23 8.61 -28.54 -11.12
CA ASP A 23 7.93 -29.75 -10.65
C ASP A 23 8.74 -30.50 -9.57
N GLN A 24 10.05 -30.24 -9.49
CA GLN A 24 10.96 -30.80 -8.50
C GLN A 24 11.76 -29.68 -7.83
N PRO A 25 11.09 -28.80 -7.08
CA PRO A 25 11.73 -27.64 -6.49
C PRO A 25 12.77 -28.08 -5.45
N ASN A 26 13.74 -27.21 -5.20
CA ASN A 26 14.85 -27.44 -4.25
C ASN A 26 15.65 -28.73 -4.53
N THR A 27 15.53 -29.30 -5.73
CA THR A 27 16.22 -30.52 -6.14
C THR A 27 17.21 -30.21 -7.26
N PRO A 28 18.53 -30.31 -7.01
CA PRO A 28 19.55 -30.08 -8.04
C PRO A 28 19.57 -31.18 -9.11
N LEU A 29 19.15 -30.86 -10.33
CA LEU A 29 19.15 -31.75 -11.49
C LEU A 29 20.23 -31.36 -12.50
N ASN A 30 20.82 -32.33 -13.18
CA ASN A 30 21.71 -32.05 -14.32
C ASN A 30 20.93 -31.95 -15.63
N TYR A 31 21.55 -31.40 -16.68
CA TYR A 31 20.91 -31.21 -17.98
C TYR A 31 20.41 -32.51 -18.64
N LYS A 32 21.02 -33.67 -18.33
CA LYS A 32 20.57 -34.98 -18.84
C LYS A 32 19.29 -35.44 -18.15
N GLN A 33 19.21 -35.31 -16.82
CA GLN A 33 18.02 -35.62 -16.01
C GLN A 33 16.82 -34.74 -16.40
N ILE A 34 17.08 -33.49 -16.78
CA ILE A 34 16.05 -32.56 -17.26
C ILE A 34 15.66 -32.93 -18.70
N GLY A 35 16.63 -33.11 -19.59
CA GLY A 35 16.39 -33.44 -20.99
C GLY A 35 15.71 -34.79 -21.21
N SER A 36 15.92 -35.78 -20.32
CA SER A 36 15.25 -37.09 -20.42
C SER A 36 13.74 -36.98 -20.23
N LYS A 37 13.25 -35.94 -19.54
CA LYS A 37 11.81 -35.66 -19.40
C LYS A 37 11.25 -34.82 -20.55
N ILE A 38 12.11 -34.35 -21.47
CA ILE A 38 11.74 -33.46 -22.58
C ILE A 38 12.30 -34.01 -23.90
N PRO A 39 11.77 -35.14 -24.41
CA PRO A 39 12.37 -35.91 -25.51
C PRO A 39 12.44 -35.15 -26.85
N HIS A 40 11.77 -34.00 -26.97
CA HIS A 40 11.72 -33.17 -28.17
C HIS A 40 12.79 -32.05 -28.20
N ILE A 41 13.70 -32.01 -27.22
CA ILE A 41 14.80 -31.03 -27.12
C ILE A 41 16.11 -31.77 -26.90
N SER A 42 17.16 -31.41 -27.64
CA SER A 42 18.48 -32.04 -27.46
C SER A 42 19.12 -31.65 -26.13
N TYR A 43 19.96 -32.52 -25.56
CA TYR A 43 20.67 -32.22 -24.31
C TYR A 43 21.52 -30.94 -24.38
N LYS A 44 22.12 -30.65 -25.54
CA LYS A 44 22.88 -29.40 -25.77
C LYS A 44 21.98 -28.18 -25.66
N GLU A 45 20.80 -28.23 -26.29
CA GLU A 45 19.82 -27.14 -26.22
C GLU A 45 19.25 -26.96 -24.80
N VAL A 46 19.05 -28.06 -24.06
CA VAL A 46 18.63 -28.01 -22.65
C VAL A 46 19.67 -27.28 -21.82
N ASN A 47 20.96 -27.66 -21.93
CA ASN A 47 22.03 -27.03 -21.17
C ASN A 47 22.16 -25.51 -21.47
N GLN A 48 22.12 -25.12 -22.74
CA GLN A 48 22.15 -23.71 -23.14
C GLN A 48 20.97 -22.92 -22.58
N THR A 49 19.79 -23.53 -22.52
CA THR A 49 18.59 -22.90 -21.96
C THR A 49 18.74 -22.72 -20.45
N LEU A 50 19.30 -23.72 -19.76
CA LEU A 50 19.55 -23.66 -18.31
C LEU A 50 20.61 -22.62 -17.94
N GLU A 51 21.71 -22.53 -18.67
CA GLU A 51 22.72 -21.49 -18.49
C GLU A 51 22.13 -20.09 -18.68
N LYS A 52 21.27 -19.93 -19.69
CA LYS A 52 20.54 -18.68 -19.91
C LYS A 52 19.59 -18.36 -18.74
N LEU A 53 18.85 -19.34 -18.24
CA LEU A 53 17.96 -19.17 -17.08
C LEU A 53 18.72 -18.78 -15.81
N VAL A 54 19.93 -19.31 -15.61
CA VAL A 54 20.82 -18.92 -14.51
C VAL A 54 21.30 -17.48 -14.70
N MET A 55 21.75 -17.10 -15.90
CA MET A 55 22.16 -15.72 -16.22
C MET A 55 21.03 -14.71 -16.02
N GLU A 56 19.79 -15.09 -16.30
CA GLU A 56 18.59 -14.26 -16.09
C GLU A 56 18.08 -14.31 -14.63
N GLY A 57 18.75 -15.03 -13.72
CA GLY A 57 18.37 -15.14 -12.31
C GLY A 57 17.09 -15.93 -12.03
N GLN A 58 16.56 -16.67 -13.02
CA GLN A 58 15.31 -17.42 -12.87
C GLN A 58 15.48 -18.76 -12.13
N ILE A 59 16.69 -19.33 -12.14
CA ILE A 59 17.06 -20.58 -11.45
C ILE A 59 18.47 -20.45 -10.88
N LYS A 60 18.83 -21.32 -9.93
CA LYS A 60 20.18 -21.38 -9.35
C LYS A 60 21.02 -22.51 -9.95
N SER A 61 22.33 -22.32 -9.92
CA SER A 61 23.34 -23.35 -10.19
C SER A 61 24.11 -23.67 -8.91
N PRO A 62 23.60 -24.55 -8.03
CA PRO A 62 24.20 -24.80 -6.72
C PRO A 62 25.58 -25.48 -6.80
N SER A 63 25.89 -26.15 -7.91
CA SER A 63 27.21 -26.72 -8.19
C SER A 63 27.38 -26.89 -9.70
N VAL A 64 28.61 -27.09 -10.16
CA VAL A 64 28.94 -27.21 -11.59
C VAL A 64 28.07 -28.27 -12.27
N GLY A 65 27.33 -27.87 -13.31
CA GLY A 65 26.47 -28.76 -14.10
C GLY A 65 25.17 -29.19 -13.41
N LYS A 66 24.83 -28.59 -12.26
CA LYS A 66 23.57 -28.79 -11.54
C LYS A 66 22.75 -27.52 -11.56
N PHE A 67 21.47 -27.67 -11.85
CA PHE A 67 20.50 -26.59 -11.95
C PHE A 67 19.31 -26.90 -11.04
N MET A 68 18.77 -25.86 -10.43
CA MET A 68 17.72 -26.00 -9.43
C MET A 68 16.79 -24.80 -9.50
N PHE A 69 15.50 -25.05 -9.49
CA PHE A 69 14.54 -24.03 -9.09
C PHE A 69 14.45 -24.02 -7.57
N GLU A 70 14.91 -22.94 -6.95
CA GLU A 70 14.78 -22.78 -5.50
C GLU A 70 13.36 -22.30 -5.20
N LYS A 71 12.56 -23.19 -4.61
CA LYS A 71 11.27 -22.78 -4.06
C LYS A 71 11.56 -22.11 -2.73
N LYS A 72 11.40 -20.79 -2.71
CA LYS A 72 11.42 -20.02 -1.47
C LYS A 72 10.19 -20.41 -0.66
N ASP A 73 10.35 -21.35 0.26
CA ASP A 73 9.36 -21.66 1.28
C ASP A 73 9.41 -20.53 2.33
N PHE A 74 8.89 -19.36 1.99
CA PHE A 74 8.51 -18.41 3.01
C PHE A 74 7.22 -18.94 3.64
N ASN A 75 7.31 -19.35 4.91
CA ASN A 75 6.12 -19.73 5.69
C ASN A 75 5.06 -18.62 5.65
N GLU A 76 5.51 -17.37 5.54
CA GLU A 76 4.79 -16.18 5.08
C GLU A 76 5.85 -15.07 4.94
N ILE A 77 5.66 -14.13 4.02
CA ILE A 77 6.47 -12.91 3.90
C ILE A 77 5.68 -11.79 4.54
N GLU A 78 6.28 -11.10 5.51
CA GLU A 78 5.69 -9.91 6.10
C GLU A 78 6.15 -8.66 5.35
N GLY A 79 5.25 -7.72 5.12
CA GLY A 79 5.55 -6.47 4.42
C GLY A 79 4.34 -5.56 4.30
N THR A 80 4.56 -4.37 3.75
CA THR A 80 3.54 -3.33 3.61
C THR A 80 2.90 -3.40 2.23
N LEU A 81 1.58 -3.21 2.14
CA LEU A 81 0.87 -3.15 0.86
C LEU A 81 0.86 -1.74 0.28
N ASP A 82 1.21 -1.62 -1.00
CA ASP A 82 0.95 -0.45 -1.84
C ASP A 82 -0.13 -0.78 -2.88
N PHE A 83 -1.31 -0.19 -2.72
CA PHE A 83 -2.44 -0.39 -3.61
C PHE A 83 -2.47 0.65 -4.74
N ASN A 84 -2.91 0.21 -5.90
CA ASN A 84 -3.43 1.12 -6.92
C ASN A 84 -4.96 1.23 -6.83
N SER A 85 -5.51 2.23 -7.54
CA SER A 85 -6.96 2.50 -7.60
C SER A 85 -7.80 1.37 -8.21
N LYS A 86 -7.20 0.38 -8.89
CA LYS A 86 -7.90 -0.81 -9.39
C LYS A 86 -7.94 -1.95 -8.36
N GLY A 87 -7.31 -1.75 -7.21
CA GLY A 87 -7.19 -2.68 -6.08
C GLY A 87 -6.22 -3.84 -6.29
N ASP A 88 -5.42 -3.84 -7.37
CA ASP A 88 -4.18 -4.65 -7.39
C ASP A 88 -3.19 -4.01 -6.39
N ALA A 89 -2.46 -4.83 -5.64
CA ALA A 89 -1.48 -4.37 -4.65
C ALA A 89 -0.07 -4.88 -4.94
N TYR A 90 0.93 -4.23 -4.35
CA TYR A 90 2.31 -4.68 -4.31
C TYR A 90 2.74 -4.84 -2.86
N LEU A 91 3.35 -5.97 -2.53
CA LEU A 91 4.00 -6.17 -1.24
C LEU A 91 5.41 -5.61 -1.31
N VAL A 92 5.69 -4.64 -0.45
CA VAL A 92 7.01 -4.02 -0.27
C VAL A 92 7.58 -4.51 1.06
N ALA A 93 8.81 -5.03 1.04
CA ALA A 93 9.53 -5.48 2.23
C ALA A 93 11.04 -5.39 2.03
N ASP A 94 11.80 -5.06 3.07
CA ASP A 94 13.25 -4.85 3.00
C ASP A 94 14.03 -6.10 2.56
N ASN A 95 13.48 -7.28 2.82
CA ASN A 95 14.08 -8.57 2.45
C ASN A 95 13.73 -9.01 1.00
N LEU A 96 13.02 -8.18 0.24
CA LEU A 96 12.66 -8.43 -1.15
C LEU A 96 13.47 -7.54 -2.09
N GLU A 97 14.16 -8.16 -3.05
CA GLU A 97 14.81 -7.41 -4.13
C GLU A 97 13.82 -6.73 -5.09
N ASN A 98 12.60 -7.29 -5.19
CA ASN A 98 11.55 -6.78 -6.06
C ASN A 98 10.19 -6.95 -5.38
N ASP A 99 9.32 -5.96 -5.56
CA ASP A 99 7.96 -6.00 -5.04
C ASP A 99 7.15 -7.16 -5.61
N ILE A 100 6.33 -7.76 -4.74
CA ILE A 100 5.50 -8.90 -5.12
C ILE A 100 4.09 -8.41 -5.43
N LYS A 101 3.69 -8.54 -6.69
CA LYS A 101 2.34 -8.19 -7.11
C LYS A 101 1.29 -9.16 -6.55
N ILE A 102 0.26 -8.60 -5.91
CA ILE A 102 -0.93 -9.27 -5.42
C ILE A 102 -2.14 -8.77 -6.21
N LYS A 103 -3.01 -9.69 -6.62
CA LYS A 103 -4.23 -9.35 -7.37
C LYS A 103 -5.35 -8.97 -6.43
N TYR A 104 -6.26 -8.09 -6.88
CA TYR A 104 -7.45 -7.64 -6.13
C TYR A 104 -8.16 -8.75 -5.32
N GLY A 105 -8.38 -9.93 -5.92
CA GLY A 105 -9.08 -11.03 -5.24
C GLY A 105 -8.25 -11.78 -4.19
N ASN A 106 -6.99 -11.40 -4.00
CA ASN A 106 -6.00 -12.09 -3.17
C ASN A 106 -5.45 -11.21 -2.03
N THR A 107 -6.05 -10.03 -1.78
CA THR A 107 -5.60 -9.08 -0.75
C THR A 107 -6.32 -9.23 0.58
N LEU A 108 -7.18 -10.24 0.73
CA LEU A 108 -8.03 -10.44 1.91
C LEU A 108 -8.90 -9.17 2.16
N ASP A 109 -8.89 -8.64 3.38
CA ASP A 109 -9.56 -7.41 3.81
C ASP A 109 -8.56 -6.28 4.13
N ALA A 110 -7.39 -6.31 3.48
CA ALA A 110 -6.32 -5.34 3.64
C ALA A 110 -6.56 -4.07 2.82
N PHE A 111 -6.06 -2.94 3.33
CA PHE A 111 -6.07 -1.63 2.67
C PHE A 111 -4.65 -1.14 2.38
N ASP A 112 -4.55 0.00 1.70
CA ASP A 112 -3.28 0.66 1.41
C ASP A 112 -2.50 1.00 2.69
N GLY A 113 -1.21 0.66 2.69
CA GLY A 113 -0.30 0.83 3.81
C GLY A 113 -0.40 -0.23 4.90
N ASP A 114 -1.38 -1.15 4.85
CA ASP A 114 -1.50 -2.20 5.87
C ASP A 114 -0.25 -3.11 5.86
N LEU A 115 0.22 -3.47 7.05
CA LEU A 115 1.24 -4.48 7.26
C LEU A 115 0.57 -5.85 7.23
N VAL A 116 1.04 -6.74 6.37
CA VAL A 116 0.39 -8.02 6.10
C VAL A 116 1.39 -9.17 6.03
N LYS A 117 0.88 -10.38 6.22
CA LYS A 117 1.58 -11.62 5.86
C LYS A 117 1.06 -12.17 4.55
N VAL A 118 1.98 -12.58 3.68
CA VAL A 118 1.71 -13.04 2.32
C VAL A 118 2.30 -14.40 2.09
N LYS A 119 1.49 -15.29 1.52
CA LYS A 119 1.92 -16.61 1.07
C LYS A 119 2.07 -16.65 -0.44
N LEU A 120 3.16 -17.26 -0.90
CA LEU A 120 3.40 -17.54 -2.31
C LEU A 120 2.90 -18.94 -2.69
N SER A 121 2.19 -19.02 -3.80
CA SER A 121 1.73 -20.27 -4.41
C SER A 121 2.29 -20.37 -5.82
N TYR A 122 3.15 -21.36 -6.02
CA TYR A 122 3.72 -21.67 -7.33
C TYR A 122 2.75 -22.58 -8.07
N ILE A 123 2.33 -22.13 -9.25
CA ILE A 123 1.48 -22.93 -10.14
C ILE A 123 2.41 -23.69 -11.08
N GLU A 124 2.15 -24.98 -11.24
CA GLU A 124 2.87 -25.86 -12.16
C GLU A 124 2.99 -25.22 -13.55
N GLY A 125 4.21 -25.23 -14.11
CA GLY A 125 4.51 -24.64 -15.41
C GLY A 125 4.55 -23.10 -15.48
N LYS A 126 4.42 -22.37 -14.37
CA LYS A 126 4.59 -20.90 -14.33
C LYS A 126 5.82 -20.48 -13.54
N THR A 127 6.55 -19.50 -14.08
CA THR A 127 7.77 -18.97 -13.48
C THR A 127 7.52 -17.98 -12.34
N LYS A 128 6.38 -17.28 -12.36
CA LYS A 128 6.00 -16.32 -11.31
C LYS A 128 4.96 -16.93 -10.36
N PRO A 129 5.18 -16.90 -9.03
CA PRO A 129 4.19 -17.34 -8.07
C PRO A 129 2.97 -16.41 -8.07
N ARG A 130 1.82 -16.93 -7.64
CA ARG A 130 0.72 -16.09 -7.16
C ARG A 130 0.98 -15.74 -5.70
N ALA A 131 0.65 -14.51 -5.33
CA ALA A 131 0.72 -14.05 -3.95
C ALA A 131 -0.69 -13.89 -3.38
N PHE A 132 -0.83 -14.24 -2.10
CA PHE A 132 -2.08 -14.18 -1.34
C PHE A 132 -1.79 -13.61 0.04
N VAL A 133 -2.51 -12.55 0.42
CA VAL A 133 -2.54 -12.10 1.80
C VAL A 133 -3.24 -13.17 2.63
N THR A 134 -2.60 -13.59 3.71
CA THR A 134 -3.16 -14.56 4.66
C THR A 134 -3.67 -13.87 5.91
N THR A 135 -3.00 -12.79 6.36
CA THR A 135 -3.34 -12.06 7.58
C THR A 135 -2.97 -10.58 7.44
N VAL A 136 -3.84 -9.70 7.94
CA VAL A 136 -3.50 -8.30 8.22
C VAL A 136 -2.92 -8.22 9.62
N VAL A 137 -1.63 -7.90 9.73
CA VAL A 137 -0.87 -7.85 11.00
C VAL A 137 -1.16 -6.53 11.72
N ASN A 138 -1.05 -5.43 10.99
CA ASN A 138 -1.35 -4.10 11.52
C ASN A 138 -2.03 -3.26 10.46
N ARG A 139 -3.10 -2.55 10.85
CA ARG A 139 -3.77 -1.61 9.95
C ARG A 139 -3.09 -0.27 10.03
N ASN A 140 -2.78 0.32 8.88
CA ASN A 140 -2.13 1.63 8.82
C ASN A 140 -3.08 2.75 9.26
N ARG A 141 -4.39 2.53 9.08
CA ARG A 141 -5.41 3.53 9.37
C ARG A 141 -6.55 2.92 10.16
N GLU A 142 -6.87 3.54 11.29
CA GLU A 142 -8.04 3.17 12.08
C GLU A 142 -9.33 3.78 11.52
N TYR A 143 -9.22 4.97 10.92
CA TYR A 143 -10.34 5.75 10.40
C TYR A 143 -10.15 6.06 8.93
N ILE A 144 -11.28 6.18 8.24
CA ILE A 144 -11.33 6.53 6.82
C ILE A 144 -12.32 7.67 6.68
N VAL A 145 -11.97 8.70 5.91
CA VAL A 145 -12.87 9.79 5.58
C VAL A 145 -13.47 9.59 4.18
N GLY A 146 -14.72 9.97 4.02
CA GLY A 146 -15.41 9.89 2.75
C GLY A 146 -16.75 10.58 2.76
N THR A 147 -17.50 10.39 1.67
CA THR A 147 -18.84 10.97 1.49
C THR A 147 -19.90 9.88 1.55
N LEU A 148 -20.93 10.11 2.37
CA LEU A 148 -22.08 9.22 2.48
C LEU A 148 -22.97 9.34 1.22
N SER A 149 -23.07 8.25 0.48
CA SER A 149 -24.05 8.04 -0.60
C SER A 149 -25.16 7.13 -0.09
N SER A 150 -26.36 7.68 0.03
CA SER A 150 -27.54 6.97 0.53
C SER A 150 -28.64 6.94 -0.53
N ASN A 151 -29.12 5.74 -0.85
CA ASN A 151 -30.25 5.53 -1.75
C ASN A 151 -31.24 4.54 -1.12
N ARG A 152 -32.47 4.99 -0.88
CA ARG A 152 -33.55 4.22 -0.22
C ARG A 152 -33.07 3.56 1.09
N ASN A 153 -32.71 2.28 1.04
CA ASN A 153 -32.31 1.46 2.19
C ASN A 153 -30.84 1.02 2.15
N THR A 154 -30.05 1.52 1.19
CA THR A 154 -28.63 1.21 1.07
C THR A 154 -27.79 2.45 1.28
N HIS A 155 -26.80 2.34 2.15
CA HIS A 155 -25.94 3.44 2.55
C HIS A 155 -24.50 3.00 2.38
N PHE A 156 -23.75 3.77 1.59
CA PHE A 156 -22.34 3.54 1.33
C PHE A 156 -21.56 4.79 1.63
N VAL A 157 -20.36 4.64 2.18
CA VAL A 157 -19.38 5.73 2.24
C VAL A 157 -18.35 5.48 1.14
N ILE A 158 -18.25 6.45 0.25
CA ILE A 158 -17.26 6.49 -0.82
C ILE A 158 -16.03 7.20 -0.24
N PRO A 159 -14.88 6.51 -0.08
CA PRO A 159 -13.68 7.12 0.48
C PRO A 159 -13.15 8.26 -0.39
N ASP A 160 -12.55 9.26 0.23
CA ASP A 160 -11.85 10.32 -0.53
C ASP A 160 -10.51 9.84 -1.08
N ASN A 161 -9.82 8.95 -0.35
CA ASN A 161 -8.56 8.37 -0.77
C ASN A 161 -8.78 7.34 -1.90
N ASN A 162 -8.32 7.67 -3.09
CA ASN A 162 -8.46 6.86 -4.30
C ASN A 162 -7.67 5.53 -4.29
N LYS A 163 -6.77 5.32 -3.32
CA LYS A 163 -6.10 4.03 -3.10
C LYS A 163 -6.97 3.04 -2.33
N ILE A 164 -8.02 3.51 -1.66
CA ILE A 164 -9.03 2.65 -1.06
C ILE A 164 -9.99 2.22 -2.17
N HIS A 165 -9.79 1.00 -2.66
CA HIS A 165 -10.40 0.47 -3.89
C HIS A 165 -11.86 0.00 -3.72
N THR A 166 -12.52 0.36 -2.61
CA THR A 166 -13.85 -0.15 -2.26
C THR A 166 -14.66 0.88 -1.47
N ASP A 167 -15.97 0.84 -1.66
CA ASP A 167 -16.92 1.61 -0.86
C ASP A 167 -17.33 0.82 0.39
N PHE A 168 -17.65 1.50 1.48
CA PHE A 168 -18.02 0.85 2.74
C PHE A 168 -19.52 0.88 2.93
N TYR A 169 -20.13 -0.29 3.09
CA TYR A 169 -21.55 -0.38 3.46
C TYR A 169 -21.74 0.01 4.92
N ILE A 170 -22.70 0.90 5.17
CA ILE A 170 -23.07 1.35 6.51
C ILE A 170 -24.46 0.81 6.85
N PRO A 171 -24.58 -0.15 7.78
CA PRO A 171 -25.88 -0.58 8.27
C PRO A 171 -26.63 0.58 8.92
N LYS A 172 -27.96 0.55 8.87
CA LYS A 172 -28.82 1.68 9.29
C LYS A 172 -28.58 2.09 10.74
N GLU A 173 -28.33 1.14 11.62
CA GLU A 173 -28.03 1.34 13.03
C GLU A 173 -26.68 2.06 13.28
N TYR A 174 -25.80 2.11 12.28
CA TYR A 174 -24.49 2.77 12.35
C TYR A 174 -24.41 4.07 11.53
N LEU A 175 -25.54 4.59 11.06
CA LEU A 175 -25.61 5.85 10.31
C LEU A 175 -25.48 7.12 11.18
N LYS A 176 -25.72 7.00 12.49
CA LYS A 176 -25.94 8.15 13.36
C LYS A 176 -27.03 9.07 12.76
N ASN A 177 -26.75 10.36 12.62
CA ASN A 177 -27.60 11.40 12.04
C ASN A 177 -27.16 11.84 10.63
N ALA A 178 -26.24 11.09 10.00
CA ALA A 178 -25.69 11.44 8.70
C ALA A 178 -26.76 11.37 7.61
N LYS A 179 -26.73 12.34 6.69
CA LYS A 179 -27.64 12.45 5.54
C LYS A 179 -26.87 12.21 4.24
N ASN A 180 -27.60 11.87 3.18
CA ASN A 180 -27.01 11.72 1.85
C ASN A 180 -26.18 12.97 1.46
N GLY A 181 -24.95 12.77 0.98
CA GLY A 181 -24.00 13.82 0.61
C GLY A 181 -23.24 14.42 1.80
N ASP A 182 -23.38 13.88 3.00
CA ASP A 182 -22.57 14.34 4.13
C ASP A 182 -21.15 13.75 4.09
N LYS A 183 -20.19 14.58 4.46
CA LYS A 183 -18.81 14.21 4.74
C LYS A 183 -18.73 13.56 6.11
N VAL A 184 -18.11 12.38 6.18
CA VAL A 184 -18.13 11.54 7.37
C VAL A 184 -16.79 10.86 7.61
N LYS A 185 -16.50 10.62 8.89
CA LYS A 185 -15.42 9.73 9.33
C LYS A 185 -16.04 8.38 9.67
N ILE A 186 -15.48 7.30 9.15
CA ILE A 186 -15.91 5.94 9.42
C ILE A 186 -14.79 5.13 10.09
N LYS A 187 -15.20 4.10 10.83
CA LYS A 187 -14.30 3.05 11.31
C LYS A 187 -14.68 1.72 10.66
N PHE A 188 -13.71 1.06 10.04
CA PHE A 188 -13.88 -0.29 9.49
C PHE A 188 -14.33 -1.26 10.59
N ARG A 189 -15.24 -2.17 10.23
CA ARG A 189 -15.75 -3.19 11.16
C ARG A 189 -15.28 -4.57 10.75
N ASP A 190 -15.77 -5.06 9.62
CA ASP A 190 -15.49 -6.39 9.10
C ASP A 190 -15.74 -6.46 7.59
N TRP A 191 -15.09 -7.42 6.93
CA TRP A 191 -15.34 -7.74 5.53
C TRP A 191 -15.61 -9.24 5.37
N PRO A 192 -16.86 -9.67 5.62
CA PRO A 192 -17.22 -11.09 5.54
C PRO A 192 -16.87 -11.72 4.19
N ALA A 193 -16.48 -12.98 4.23
CA ALA A 193 -16.27 -13.75 3.02
C ALA A 193 -17.55 -13.75 2.16
N ARG A 194 -17.39 -13.45 0.85
CA ARG A 194 -18.47 -13.35 -0.17
C ARG A 194 -19.26 -12.05 -0.21
N THR A 195 -18.96 -11.05 0.60
CA THR A 195 -19.55 -9.71 0.43
C THR A 195 -18.68 -8.85 -0.50
N LYS A 196 -19.32 -8.09 -1.39
CA LYS A 196 -18.62 -7.21 -2.33
C LYS A 196 -17.93 -6.04 -1.63
N ASN A 197 -18.57 -5.49 -0.60
CA ASN A 197 -18.14 -4.29 0.11
C ASN A 197 -17.92 -4.59 1.59
N PRO A 198 -16.92 -3.98 2.24
CA PRO A 198 -16.73 -4.06 3.68
C PRO A 198 -17.85 -3.33 4.44
N TYR A 199 -18.06 -3.74 5.69
CA TYR A 199 -18.92 -3.03 6.62
C TYR A 199 -18.12 -2.01 7.43
N ALA A 200 -18.72 -0.87 7.69
CA ALA A 200 -18.18 0.14 8.59
C ALA A 200 -19.29 0.81 9.41
N ARG A 201 -18.86 1.66 10.35
CA ARG A 201 -19.75 2.53 11.13
C ARG A 201 -19.30 3.97 11.05
N ILE A 202 -20.26 4.90 11.02
CA ILE A 202 -19.96 6.33 11.09
C ILE A 202 -19.55 6.67 12.52
N VAL A 203 -18.37 7.26 12.67
CA VAL A 203 -17.86 7.77 13.96
C VAL A 203 -18.07 9.27 14.08
N GLU A 204 -18.09 10.02 12.98
CA GLU A 204 -18.28 11.47 12.99
C GLU A 204 -18.93 11.97 11.70
N VAL A 205 -19.72 13.04 11.80
CA VAL A 205 -20.39 13.70 10.68
C VAL A 205 -19.93 15.15 10.65
N PHE A 206 -19.23 15.54 9.58
CA PHE A 206 -18.66 16.88 9.45
C PHE A 206 -19.61 17.89 8.81
N GLY A 207 -20.64 17.41 8.11
CA GLY A 207 -21.63 18.25 7.42
C GLY A 207 -21.68 17.93 5.93
N LYS A 208 -22.20 18.84 5.10
CA LYS A 208 -22.32 18.63 3.66
C LYS A 208 -20.97 18.68 2.96
N ALA A 209 -20.70 17.71 2.09
CA ALA A 209 -19.54 17.74 1.21
C ALA A 209 -19.54 19.03 0.37
N GLY A 210 -18.36 19.63 0.19
CA GLY A 210 -18.16 20.93 -0.46
C GLY A 210 -18.36 22.15 0.45
N ASN A 211 -18.82 21.99 1.69
CA ASN A 211 -18.74 23.09 2.67
C ASN A 211 -17.31 23.20 3.22
N ASN A 212 -16.73 24.41 3.21
CA ASN A 212 -15.35 24.64 3.63
C ASN A 212 -15.02 24.09 5.03
N SER A 213 -15.92 24.25 6.01
CA SER A 213 -15.66 23.75 7.38
C SER A 213 -15.67 22.23 7.43
N ALA A 214 -16.58 21.59 6.68
CA ALA A 214 -16.67 20.15 6.62
C ALA A 214 -15.46 19.53 5.91
N GLU A 215 -14.99 20.12 4.80
CA GLU A 215 -13.79 19.68 4.10
C GLU A 215 -12.52 19.89 4.94
N MET A 216 -12.42 21.01 5.66
CA MET A 216 -11.29 21.26 6.58
C MET A 216 -11.21 20.19 7.66
N HIS A 217 -12.31 19.94 8.39
CA HIS A 217 -12.32 18.91 9.44
C HIS A 217 -12.07 17.51 8.88
N ALA A 218 -12.57 17.21 7.68
CA ALA A 218 -12.31 15.96 6.98
C ALA A 218 -10.83 15.76 6.65
N ILE A 219 -10.14 16.78 6.12
CA ILE A 219 -8.70 16.73 5.85
C ILE A 219 -7.94 16.48 7.15
N VAL A 220 -8.26 17.23 8.21
CA VAL A 220 -7.61 17.04 9.50
C VAL A 220 -7.81 15.62 10.04
N ALA A 221 -9.04 15.10 9.95
CA ALA A 221 -9.35 13.75 10.39
C ALA A 221 -8.67 12.64 9.56
N GLU A 222 -8.43 12.86 8.27
CA GLU A 222 -7.80 11.90 7.35
C GLU A 222 -6.28 11.81 7.59
N PHE A 223 -5.63 12.96 7.81
CA PHE A 223 -4.18 13.02 8.02
C PHE A 223 -3.77 12.94 9.49
N GLY A 224 -4.74 12.97 10.42
CA GLY A 224 -4.48 12.83 11.85
C GLY A 224 -3.70 14.01 12.44
N PHE A 225 -3.88 15.22 11.90
CA PHE A 225 -3.28 16.39 12.52
C PHE A 225 -3.92 16.61 13.89
N ASP A 226 -3.10 16.77 14.91
CA ASP A 226 -3.58 17.22 16.21
C ASP A 226 -4.12 18.65 16.05
N THR A 227 -5.41 18.81 16.29
CA THR A 227 -6.09 20.12 16.25
C THR A 227 -5.91 20.91 17.53
N GLN A 228 -5.30 20.30 18.54
CA GLN A 228 -5.10 20.86 19.86
C GLN A 228 -3.65 20.67 20.25
N PHE A 229 -3.04 21.73 20.77
CA PHE A 229 -1.76 21.60 21.45
C PHE A 229 -1.96 20.92 22.80
N ASP A 230 -0.93 20.19 23.26
CA ASP A 230 -0.97 19.57 24.59
C ASP A 230 -1.24 20.60 25.68
N ASP A 231 -2.03 20.22 26.69
CA ASP A 231 -2.36 21.09 27.84
C ASP A 231 -1.12 21.69 28.52
N ALA A 232 0.00 20.96 28.51
CA ALA A 232 1.26 21.43 29.07
C ALA A 232 1.86 22.59 28.24
N ILE A 233 1.77 22.51 26.91
CA ILE A 233 2.22 23.54 25.97
C ILE A 233 1.34 24.79 26.11
N GLU A 234 0.02 24.60 26.11
CA GLU A 234 -0.95 25.68 26.32
C GLU A 234 -0.73 26.39 27.66
N LYS A 235 -0.54 25.64 28.76
CA LYS A 235 -0.24 26.23 30.07
C LYS A 235 1.07 27.00 30.07
N ALA A 236 2.11 26.48 29.42
CA ALA A 236 3.39 27.17 29.30
C ALA A 236 3.26 28.47 28.49
N ALA A 237 2.56 28.43 27.36
CA ALA A 237 2.32 29.62 26.52
C ALA A 237 1.53 30.70 27.29
N ASN A 238 0.51 30.32 28.05
CA ASN A 238 -0.30 31.24 28.84
C ASN A 238 0.45 31.90 30.01
N GLN A 239 1.59 31.34 30.42
CA GLN A 239 2.46 31.94 31.45
C GLN A 239 3.40 33.01 30.88
N LEU A 240 3.54 33.10 29.55
CA LEU A 240 4.43 34.10 28.93
C LEU A 240 3.86 35.52 29.14
N PRO A 241 4.69 36.46 29.64
CA PRO A 241 4.24 37.82 29.83
C PRO A 241 3.96 38.49 28.48
N LYS A 242 2.83 39.18 28.36
CA LYS A 242 2.45 39.93 27.14
C LYS A 242 3.28 41.20 26.94
N THR A 243 4.07 41.59 27.94
CA THR A 243 4.95 42.76 27.91
C THR A 243 6.38 42.32 28.22
N ILE A 244 7.33 42.96 27.54
CA ILE A 244 8.76 42.66 27.74
C ILE A 244 9.25 43.40 28.99
N HIS A 245 9.84 42.67 29.93
CA HIS A 245 10.40 43.25 31.16
C HIS A 245 11.63 44.13 30.87
N LYS A 246 11.82 45.20 31.65
CA LYS A 246 12.97 46.13 31.51
C LYS A 246 14.32 45.42 31.60
N ASP A 247 14.43 44.40 32.43
CA ASP A 247 15.66 43.61 32.58
C ASP A 247 16.02 42.88 31.29
N GLU A 248 15.03 42.39 30.54
CA GLU A 248 15.26 41.75 29.23
C GLU A 248 15.63 42.77 28.15
N VAL A 249 14.99 43.95 28.16
CA VAL A 249 15.36 45.06 27.27
C VAL A 249 16.81 45.48 27.50
N SER A 250 17.27 45.54 28.76
CA SER A 250 18.64 45.97 29.10
C SER A 250 19.75 45.06 28.56
N LYS A 251 19.41 43.82 28.18
CA LYS A 251 20.36 42.84 27.60
C LYS A 251 20.51 42.96 26.09
N ARG A 252 19.69 43.80 25.43
CA ARG A 252 19.59 43.88 23.96
C ARG A 252 19.90 45.29 23.50
N GLU A 253 20.39 45.40 22.27
CA GLU A 253 20.53 46.70 21.62
C GLU A 253 19.15 47.27 21.28
N ASP A 254 18.94 48.56 21.54
CA ASP A 254 17.63 49.20 21.45
C ASP A 254 17.45 49.97 20.14
N TYR A 255 16.72 49.35 19.22
CA TYR A 255 16.41 49.91 17.89
C TYR A 255 15.05 50.64 17.83
N ARG A 256 14.36 50.86 18.95
CA ARG A 256 12.99 51.44 18.94
C ARG A 256 12.89 52.85 18.34
N SER A 257 13.99 53.58 18.22
CA SER A 257 14.04 54.90 17.57
C SER A 257 14.24 54.85 16.06
N ILE A 258 14.54 53.68 15.49
CA ILE A 258 14.73 53.49 14.06
C ILE A 258 13.37 53.24 13.41
N SER A 259 13.10 53.94 12.31
CA SER A 259 11.88 53.74 11.54
C SER A 259 11.95 52.40 10.80
N THR A 260 11.23 51.41 11.32
CA THR A 260 11.12 50.06 10.76
C THR A 260 9.67 49.79 10.35
N PHE A 261 9.47 49.13 9.21
CA PHE A 261 8.15 48.78 8.69
C PHE A 261 8.19 47.36 8.11
N THR A 262 7.09 46.62 8.28
CA THR A 262 6.87 45.33 7.63
C THR A 262 5.75 45.43 6.60
N ILE A 263 5.71 44.53 5.61
CA ILE A 263 4.77 44.56 4.49
C ILE A 263 4.11 43.19 4.34
N ASP A 264 2.90 43.08 4.91
CA ASP A 264 2.15 41.83 4.98
C ASP A 264 0.76 41.92 4.34
N PRO A 265 0.15 40.77 4.02
CA PRO A 265 -1.28 40.67 3.74
C PRO A 265 -2.15 41.27 4.85
N ALA A 266 -3.30 41.82 4.48
CA ALA A 266 -4.20 42.50 5.42
C ALA A 266 -4.80 41.59 6.52
N ASP A 267 -4.73 40.28 6.34
CA ASP A 267 -5.25 39.25 7.26
C ASP A 267 -4.16 38.51 8.06
N ALA A 268 -2.89 38.83 7.83
CA ALA A 268 -1.77 38.28 8.61
C ALA A 268 -1.86 38.68 10.08
N LYS A 269 -1.41 37.79 10.99
CA LYS A 269 -1.45 38.01 12.45
C LYS A 269 -0.10 37.77 13.13
N ASP A 270 0.87 37.33 12.36
CA ASP A 270 2.17 36.81 12.76
C ASP A 270 3.24 37.51 11.93
N PHE A 271 3.59 38.73 12.34
CA PHE A 271 4.65 39.52 11.71
C PHE A 271 6.00 39.11 12.29
N ASP A 272 6.76 38.30 11.56
CA ASP A 272 8.04 37.74 12.02
C ASP A 272 9.28 38.43 11.42
N ASP A 273 9.11 39.24 10.37
CA ASP A 273 10.15 40.08 9.77
C ASP A 273 9.80 41.57 9.74
N ALA A 274 10.82 42.43 9.91
CA ALA A 274 10.75 43.88 9.83
C ALA A 274 12.14 44.51 9.65
#